data_AF-A0A3M1P980-F1
#
_entry.id   AF-A0A3M1P980-F1
#
_cell.length_a   1.000
_cell.length_b   1.000
_cell.length_c   1.000
_cell.angle_alpha   90.00
_cell.angle_beta   90.00
_cell.angle_gamma   90.00
#
_symmetry.space_group_name_H-M   'P 1'
#
loop_
_entity.id
_entity.type
_entity.pdbx_description
1 polymer ?
#
loop_
_entity_poly.entity_id
_entity_poly.type
_entity_poly.pdbx_seq_one_letter_code
_entity_poly.pdbx_strand_id
1 'polypeptide(L)' 'PTLIFWGDRDEAVSLEQMKRLEERIPDAGLVVLEGAGHYGHLDDPDTVIAATRYFLEHT' A
#
# COMPACT_ATOMS: atom_id res chain seq x y z
N PRO A 1 -5.56 -13.03 3.15
CA PRO A 1 -4.90 -11.97 2.36
C PRO A 1 -5.20 -10.53 2.86
N THR A 2 -4.17 -9.68 2.89
CA THR A 2 -4.26 -8.24 3.13
C THR A 2 -3.37 -7.48 2.14
N LEU A 3 -3.90 -6.44 1.51
CA LEU A 3 -3.15 -5.53 0.65
C LEU A 3 -2.94 -4.20 1.36
N ILE A 4 -1.69 -3.76 1.44
CA ILE A 4 -1.29 -2.50 2.09
C ILE A 4 -0.77 -1.55 1.02
N PHE A 5 -1.20 -0.28 1.06
CA PHE A 5 -0.67 0.78 0.20
C PHE A 5 0.03 1.82 1.06
N TRP A 6 1.16 2.34 0.58
CA TRP A 6 1.89 3.41 1.24
C TRP A 6 2.61 4.30 0.22
N GLY A 7 2.53 5.61 0.38
CA GLY A 7 3.29 6.57 -0.43
C GLY A 7 4.70 6.76 0.14
N ASP A 8 5.73 6.71 -0.70
CA ASP A 8 7.13 6.78 -0.26
C ASP A 8 7.59 8.16 0.25
N ARG A 9 6.74 9.20 0.06
CA ARG A 9 6.91 10.55 0.61
C ARG A 9 5.94 10.85 1.75
N ASP A 10 5.31 9.84 2.34
CA ASP A 10 4.48 10.02 3.53
C ASP A 10 5.35 10.48 4.71
N GLU A 11 5.09 11.70 5.21
CA GLU A 11 5.76 12.27 6.39
C GLU A 11 5.11 11.87 7.72
N ALA A 12 3.88 11.33 7.69
CA ALA A 12 3.14 10.89 8.86
C ALA A 12 3.37 9.41 9.21
N VAL A 13 3.66 8.58 8.21
CA VAL A 13 3.88 7.13 8.40
C VAL A 13 5.17 6.70 7.69
N SER A 14 6.07 6.05 8.43
CA SER A 14 7.37 5.64 7.89
C SER A 14 7.36 4.25 7.23
N LEU A 15 8.37 3.98 6.39
CA LEU A 15 8.61 2.65 5.82
C LEU A 15 8.77 1.56 6.91
N GLU A 16 9.36 1.90 8.05
CA GLU A 16 9.51 0.94 9.17
C GLU A 16 8.16 0.51 9.72
N GLN A 17 7.21 1.44 9.85
CA GLN A 17 5.85 1.10 10.28
C GLN A 17 5.15 0.19 9.27
N MET A 18 5.33 0.44 7.97
CA MET A 18 4.76 -0.40 6.91
C MET A 18 5.35 -1.81 6.89
N LYS A 19 6.68 -1.93 6.97
CA LYS A 19 7.36 -3.24 7.09
C LYS A 19 6.88 -4.00 8.32
N ARG A 20 6.70 -3.31 9.45
CA ARG A 20 6.15 -3.93 10.66
C ARG A 20 4.71 -4.44 10.48
N LEU A 21 3.89 -3.77 9.66
CA LEU A 21 2.55 -4.27 9.32
C LEU A 21 2.64 -5.49 8.42
N GLU A 22 3.43 -5.42 7.35
CA GLU A 22 3.64 -6.53 6.41
C GLU A 22 4.16 -7.80 7.11
N GLU A 23 5.12 -7.67 8.03
CA GLU A 23 5.68 -8.80 8.79
C GLU A 23 4.69 -9.41 9.79
N ARG A 24 3.73 -8.63 10.31
CA ARG A 24 2.86 -9.05 11.41
C ARG A 24 1.47 -9.48 10.98
N ILE A 25 1.02 -9.04 9.81
CA ILE A 25 -0.28 -9.45 9.26
C ILE A 25 -0.04 -10.74 8.45
N PRO A 26 -0.65 -11.87 8.83
CA PRO A 26 -0.54 -13.10 8.04
C PRO A 26 -1.06 -12.88 6.62
N ASP A 27 -0.29 -13.34 5.62
CA ASP A 27 -0.65 -13.23 4.21
C ASP A 27 -0.92 -11.78 3.78
N ALA A 28 0.05 -10.90 4.05
CA ALA A 28 0.04 -9.49 3.64
C ALA A 28 1.08 -9.19 2.57
N GLY A 29 0.78 -8.22 1.72
CA GLY A 29 1.73 -7.62 0.78
C GLY A 29 1.66 -6.10 0.80
N LEU A 30 2.82 -5.45 0.74
CA LEU A 30 2.96 -4.00 0.66
C LEU A 30 3.18 -3.52 -0.79
N VAL A 31 2.36 -2.58 -1.24
CA VAL A 31 2.55 -1.81 -2.47
C VAL A 31 3.05 -0.43 -2.10
N VAL A 32 4.25 -0.10 -2.57
CA VAL A 32 4.84 1.24 -2.44
C VAL A 32 4.42 2.07 -3.65
N LEU A 33 3.80 3.21 -3.39
CA LEU A 33 3.39 4.20 -4.40
C LEU A 33 4.52 5.23 -4.52
N GLU A 34 5.36 5.08 -5.53
CA GLU A 34 6.53 5.94 -5.75
C GLU A 34 6.12 7.40 -6.02
N GLY A 35 6.70 8.34 -5.28
CA GLY A 35 6.44 9.76 -5.38
C GLY A 35 5.17 10.26 -4.67
N ALA A 36 4.37 9.36 -4.10
CA ALA A 36 3.11 9.67 -3.42
C ALA A 36 3.30 10.03 -1.94
N GLY A 37 2.44 10.91 -1.42
CA GLY A 37 2.43 11.31 -0.02
C GLY A 37 1.46 10.50 0.84
N HIS A 38 1.00 11.12 1.94
CA HIS A 38 0.11 10.48 2.91
C HIS A 38 -1.22 9.99 2.31
N TYR A 39 -1.74 10.72 1.31
CA TYR A 39 -2.96 10.36 0.60
C TYR A 39 -2.64 9.67 -0.73
N GLY A 40 -1.83 8.60 -0.71
CA GLY A 40 -1.33 7.97 -1.94
C GLY A 40 -2.41 7.49 -2.92
N HIS A 41 -3.62 7.20 -2.45
CA HIS A 41 -4.77 6.89 -3.32
C HIS A 41 -5.30 8.08 -4.12
N LEU A 42 -4.98 9.32 -3.74
CA LEU A 42 -5.25 10.53 -4.53
C LEU A 42 -4.10 10.86 -5.48
N ASP A 43 -2.86 10.55 -5.09
CA ASP A 43 -1.66 10.83 -5.88
C ASP A 43 -1.44 9.82 -7.01
N ASP A 44 -1.72 8.53 -6.76
CA ASP A 44 -1.66 7.44 -7.75
C ASP A 44 -2.92 6.56 -7.69
N PRO A 45 -4.08 7.10 -8.15
CA PRO A 45 -5.34 6.37 -8.13
C PRO A 45 -5.34 5.15 -9.05
N ASP A 46 -4.60 5.19 -10.16
CA ASP A 46 -4.59 4.13 -11.16
C ASP A 46 -3.97 2.84 -10.60
N THR A 47 -2.82 2.95 -9.93
CA THR A 47 -2.18 1.80 -9.27
C THR A 47 -3.07 1.24 -8.16
N VAL A 48 -3.65 2.10 -7.33
CA VAL A 48 -4.52 1.67 -6.22
C VAL A 48 -5.75 0.93 -6.75
N ILE A 49 -6.42 1.46 -7.80
CA ILE A 49 -7.59 0.82 -8.40
C ILE A 49 -7.23 -0.52 -9.04
N ALA A 50 -6.15 -0.57 -9.83
CA ALA A 50 -5.74 -1.79 -10.52
C ALA A 50 -5.36 -2.91 -9.53
N ALA A 51 -4.54 -2.58 -8.53
CA ALA A 51 -4.11 -3.55 -7.52
C ALA A 51 -5.30 -4.01 -6.65
N THR A 52 -6.20 -3.10 -6.26
CA THR A 52 -7.40 -3.46 -5.50
C THR A 52 -8.31 -4.40 -6.29
N ARG A 53 -8.56 -4.12 -7.58
CA ARG A 53 -9.37 -5.00 -8.44
C ARG A 53 -8.75 -6.39 -8.55
N TYR A 54 -7.46 -6.45 -8.90
CA TYR A 54 -6.76 -7.72 -9.03
C TYR A 54 -6.82 -8.53 -7.75
N PHE A 55 -6.57 -7.88 -6.60
CA PHE A 55 -6.65 -8.50 -5.28
C PHE A 55 -8.04 -9.10 -5.04
N LEU A 56 -9.12 -8.35 -5.25
CA LEU A 56 -10.48 -8.83 -5.04
C LEU A 56 -10.92 -9.94 -6.00
N GLU A 57 -10.37 -9.98 -7.22
CA GLU A 57 -10.70 -10.99 -8.23
C GLU A 57 -9.93 -12.32 -8.04
N HIS A 58 -8.79 -12.28 -7.33
CA HIS A 58 -7.86 -13.40 -7.21
C HIS A 58 -7.51 -13.76 -5.75
N THR A 59 -8.36 -13.35 -4.80
CA THR A 59 -8.29 -13.79 -3.39
C THR A 59 -9.42 -14.72 -3.00
#